data_AF-A0A9D6XU16-F1
#
_entry.id   AF-A0A9D6XU16-F1
#
_cell.length_a   1.000
_cell.length_b   1.000
_cell.length_c   1.000
_cell.angle_alpha   90.00
_cell.angle_beta   90.00
_cell.angle_gamma   90.00
#
_symmetry.space_group_name_H-M   'P 1'
#
loop_
_entity.id
_entity.type
_entity.pdbx_description
1 polymer ?
#
loop_
_entity_poly.entity_id
_entity_poly.type
_entity_poly.pdbx_seq_one_letter_code
_entity_poly.pdbx_strand_id
1 'polypeptide(L)'
;MKTTVELPDELARRVKAEAALRGRKLKDLVEEGLRLVLEAPESAAFPAKKRQPPTAYELMKDGRGIVDSGIGDLATNPMHMKGFGRAPRRHR
;
A
#
# COMPACT_ATOMS: atom_id res chain seq x y z
N MET A 1 -7.18 35.84 8.74
CA MET A 1 -7.85 36.17 7.45
C MET A 1 -9.21 35.48 7.38
N LYS A 2 -10.16 36.00 6.60
CA LYS A 2 -11.44 35.33 6.31
C LYS A 2 -11.35 34.72 4.90
N THR A 3 -11.64 33.44 4.79
CA THR A 3 -11.63 32.70 3.53
C THR A 3 -12.96 31.99 3.38
N THR A 4 -13.55 32.05 2.19
CA THR A 4 -14.78 31.31 1.85
C THR A 4 -14.40 30.16 0.93
N VAL A 5 -14.83 28.95 1.26
CA VAL A 5 -14.59 27.73 0.47
C VAL A 5 -15.91 27.06 0.17
N GLU A 6 -16.06 26.54 -1.04
CA GLU A 6 -17.21 25.72 -1.41
C GLU A 6 -16.98 24.29 -0.92
N LEU A 7 -17.94 23.75 -0.16
CA LEU A 7 -17.91 22.40 0.37
C LEU A 7 -19.14 21.64 -0.14
N PRO A 8 -18.99 20.39 -0.57
CA PRO A 8 -20.13 19.54 -0.86
C PRO A 8 -21.08 19.45 0.34
N ASP A 9 -22.38 19.49 0.11
CA ASP A 9 -23.40 19.53 1.17
C ASP A 9 -23.26 18.37 2.18
N GLU A 10 -22.96 17.17 1.68
CA GLU A 10 -22.75 16.00 2.54
C GLU A 10 -21.56 16.17 3.48
N LEU A 11 -20.46 16.75 2.96
CA LEU A 11 -19.27 17.02 3.75
C LEU A 11 -19.57 18.10 4.79
N ALA A 12 -20.24 19.19 4.40
CA ALA A 12 -20.64 20.25 5.32
C ALA A 12 -21.53 19.72 6.46
N ARG A 13 -22.46 18.80 6.18
CA ARG A 13 -23.30 18.14 7.19
C ARG A 13 -22.46 17.30 8.17
N ARG A 14 -21.56 16.48 7.65
CA ARG A 14 -20.69 15.62 8.49
C ARG A 14 -19.79 16.44 9.39
N VAL A 15 -19.15 17.49 8.86
CA VAL A 15 -18.26 18.36 9.65
C VAL A 15 -19.04 19.11 10.74
N LYS A 16 -20.27 19.57 10.46
CA LYS A 16 -21.14 20.19 11.47
C LYS A 16 -21.56 19.21 12.56
N ALA A 17 -21.93 17.99 12.19
CA ALA A 17 -22.28 16.94 13.15
C ALA A 17 -21.08 16.59 14.05
N GLU A 18 -19.90 16.41 13.47
CA GLU A 18 -18.67 16.12 14.20
C GLU A 18 -18.31 17.25 15.18
N ALA A 19 -18.43 18.51 14.75
CA ALA A 19 -18.19 19.67 15.60
C ALA A 19 -19.17 19.72 16.79
N ALA A 20 -20.46 19.43 16.55
CA ALA A 20 -21.47 19.36 17.60
C ALA A 20 -21.20 18.23 18.60
N LEU A 21 -20.85 17.03 18.11
CA LEU A 21 -20.52 15.88 18.95
C LEU A 21 -19.29 16.13 19.83
N ARG A 22 -18.29 16.84 19.30
CA ARG A 22 -17.08 17.21 20.04
C ARG A 22 -17.25 18.45 20.93
N GLY A 23 -18.40 19.13 20.87
CA GLY A 23 -18.64 20.38 21.60
C GLY A 23 -17.72 21.52 21.17
N ARG A 24 -17.24 21.52 19.91
CA ARG A 24 -16.32 22.53 19.36
C ARG A 24 -16.98 23.36 18.28
N LYS A 25 -16.43 24.55 18.00
CA LYS A 25 -16.89 25.36 16.88
C LYS A 25 -16.41 24.74 15.57
N LEU A 26 -17.22 24.88 14.51
CA LEU A 26 -16.88 24.41 13.17
C LEU A 26 -15.52 24.96 12.69
N LYS A 27 -15.24 26.23 13.00
CA LYS A 27 -13.97 26.89 12.66
C LYS A 27 -12.77 26.16 13.26
N ASP A 28 -12.85 25.78 14.53
CA ASP A 28 -11.73 25.16 15.24
C ASP A 28 -11.43 23.77 14.66
N LEU A 29 -12.48 23.03 14.29
CA LEU A 29 -12.34 21.72 13.65
C LEU A 29 -11.77 21.81 12.23
N VAL A 30 -12.15 22.85 11.48
CA VAL A 30 -11.59 23.13 10.14
C VAL A 30 -10.12 23.56 10.26
N GLU A 31 -9.78 24.40 11.24
CA GLU A 31 -8.41 24.84 11.48
C GLU A 31 -7.49 23.68 11.88
N GLU A 32 -7.94 22.79 12.76
CA GLU A 32 -7.22 21.57 13.14
C GLU A 32 -7.00 20.66 11.92
N GLY A 33 -8.04 20.45 11.11
CA GLY A 33 -7.93 19.65 9.89
C GLY A 33 -6.92 20.22 8.89
N LEU A 34 -6.94 21.53 8.66
CA LEU A 34 -5.98 22.21 7.77
C LEU A 34 -4.55 22.09 8.31
N ARG A 35 -4.35 22.25 9.62
CA ARG A 35 -3.04 22.10 10.25
C ARG A 35 -2.49 20.69 10.06
N LEU A 36 -3.31 19.67 10.29
CA LEU A 36 -2.90 18.27 10.11
C LEU A 36 -2.46 17.98 8.67
N VAL A 37 -3.16 18.55 7.68
CA VAL A 37 -2.79 18.37 6.26
C VAL A 37 -1.48 19.09 5.92
N LEU A 38 -1.26 20.28 6.46
CA LEU A 38 -0.04 21.08 6.20
C LEU A 38 1.18 20.59 6.97
N GLU A 39 1.00 20.01 8.16
CA GLU A 39 2.08 19.45 8.99
C GLU A 39 2.38 17.98 8.64
N ALA A 40 1.47 17.29 7.95
CA ALA A 40 1.73 15.94 7.46
C ALA A 40 2.86 15.98 6.43
N PRO A 41 3.95 15.20 6.61
CA PRO A 41 4.97 15.07 5.58
C PRO A 41 4.31 14.56 4.29
N GLU A 42 4.69 15.07 3.11
CA GLU A 42 4.07 14.74 1.80
C GLU A 42 3.82 13.24 1.56
N SER A 43 4.59 12.38 2.21
CA SER A 43 4.38 10.92 2.29
C SER A 43 3.04 10.45 2.86
N ALA A 44 2.30 11.30 3.58
CA ALA A 44 1.02 10.99 4.25
C ALA A 44 -0.20 11.66 3.61
N ALA A 45 -0.02 12.66 2.75
CA ALA A 45 -1.11 13.39 2.08
C ALA A 45 -1.73 12.61 0.90
N PHE A 46 -0.98 11.68 0.34
CA PHE A 46 -1.51 10.65 -0.54
C PHE A 46 -1.58 9.36 0.26
N PRO A 47 -2.57 8.46 0.05
CA PRO A 47 -2.36 7.08 0.42
C PRO A 47 -1.12 6.67 -0.37
N ALA A 48 0.05 6.66 0.28
CA ALA A 48 1.24 6.07 -0.26
C ALA A 48 0.76 4.72 -0.77
N LYS A 49 0.76 4.52 -2.10
CA LYS A 49 0.51 3.18 -2.69
C LYS A 49 1.35 2.28 -1.82
N LYS A 50 0.70 1.46 -0.98
CA LYS A 50 1.42 0.60 -0.02
C LYS A 50 2.50 -0.02 -0.87
N ARG A 51 3.77 0.33 -0.63
CA ARG A 51 4.88 -0.16 -1.44
C ARG A 51 4.76 -1.66 -1.30
N GLN A 52 4.19 -2.30 -2.32
CA GLN A 52 3.96 -3.72 -2.24
C GLN A 52 5.35 -4.31 -2.11
N PRO A 53 5.58 -5.21 -1.15
CA PRO A 53 6.86 -5.90 -1.11
C PRO A 53 7.07 -6.51 -2.50
N PRO A 54 8.29 -6.45 -3.03
CA PRO A 54 8.57 -6.93 -4.38
C PRO A 54 8.09 -8.37 -4.49
N THR A 55 7.43 -8.68 -5.59
CA THR A 55 6.92 -10.03 -5.85
C THR A 55 8.07 -11.01 -5.98
N ALA A 56 7.81 -12.31 -5.75
CA ALA A 56 8.80 -13.36 -5.98
C ALA A 56 9.36 -13.31 -7.42
N TYR A 57 8.52 -12.91 -8.40
CA TYR A 57 8.94 -12.70 -9.78
C TYR A 57 9.94 -11.54 -9.92
N GLU A 58 9.63 -10.37 -9.33
CA GLU A 58 10.50 -9.19 -9.41
C GLU A 58 11.88 -9.43 -8.78
N LEU A 59 11.95 -10.22 -7.71
CA LEU A 59 13.20 -10.58 -7.05
C LEU A 59 14.04 -11.59 -7.86
N MET A 60 13.40 -12.45 -8.67
CA MET A 60 14.06 -13.62 -9.30
C MET A 60 14.21 -13.51 -10.83
N LYS A 61 13.60 -12.50 -11.47
CA LYS A 61 13.58 -12.36 -12.94
C LYS A 61 14.98 -12.33 -13.57
N ASP A 62 15.96 -11.74 -12.90
CA ASP A 62 17.33 -11.62 -13.41
C ASP A 62 18.10 -12.94 -13.31
N GLY A 63 17.62 -13.89 -12.49
CA GLY A 63 18.15 -15.26 -12.42
C GLY A 63 17.59 -16.20 -13.47
N ARG A 64 16.63 -15.76 -14.30
CA ARG A 64 16.03 -16.61 -15.34
C ARG A 64 17.05 -16.88 -16.44
N GLY A 65 17.44 -18.15 -16.59
CA GLY A 65 18.42 -18.57 -17.61
C GLY A 65 19.88 -18.34 -17.22
N ILE A 66 20.17 -18.06 -15.94
CA ILE A 66 21.56 -17.92 -15.44
C ILE A 66 22.39 -19.21 -15.54
N VAL A 67 21.72 -20.36 -15.65
CA VAL A 67 22.35 -21.67 -15.86
C VAL A 67 21.93 -22.21 -17.22
N ASP A 68 22.89 -22.43 -18.10
CA ASP A 68 22.70 -23.25 -19.29
C ASP A 68 22.77 -24.72 -18.88
N SER A 69 21.60 -25.34 -18.72
CA SER A 69 21.49 -26.74 -18.35
C SER A 69 21.54 -27.70 -19.55
N GLY A 70 21.54 -27.17 -20.78
CA GLY A 70 21.32 -27.97 -21.99
C GLY A 70 19.90 -28.57 -22.13
N ILE A 71 19.00 -28.28 -21.17
CA ILE A 71 17.62 -28.79 -21.14
C ILE A 71 16.67 -27.61 -21.36
N GLY A 72 15.85 -27.69 -22.42
CA GLY A 72 14.98 -26.58 -22.85
C GLY A 72 13.81 -26.27 -21.89
N ASP A 73 13.41 -27.23 -21.05
CA ASP A 73 12.33 -27.05 -20.09
C ASP A 73 12.59 -27.80 -18.78
N LEU A 74 13.04 -27.04 -17.78
CA LEU A 74 13.24 -27.53 -16.41
C LEU A 74 12.01 -27.32 -15.51
N ALA A 75 11.01 -26.58 -15.97
CA ALA A 75 9.93 -26.07 -15.12
C ALA A 75 8.57 -26.72 -15.39
N THR A 76 8.35 -27.27 -16.58
CA THR A 76 7.06 -27.83 -17.01
C THR A 76 7.13 -29.33 -17.30
N ASN A 77 8.32 -29.86 -17.62
CA ASN A 77 8.51 -31.28 -17.91
C ASN A 77 8.37 -32.14 -16.64
N PRO A 78 7.37 -33.04 -16.56
CA PRO A 78 7.11 -33.86 -15.38
C PRO A 78 8.29 -34.75 -14.95
N MET A 79 9.16 -35.15 -15.88
CA MET A 79 10.36 -35.93 -15.56
C MET A 79 11.35 -35.14 -14.69
N HIS A 80 11.50 -33.84 -14.95
CA HIS A 80 12.43 -32.96 -14.22
C HIS A 80 11.83 -32.37 -12.94
N MET A 81 10.50 -32.40 -12.81
CA MET A 81 9.80 -31.97 -11.59
C MET A 81 9.65 -33.09 -10.54
N LYS A 82 10.08 -34.32 -10.83
CA LYS A 82 9.92 -35.46 -9.92
C LYS A 82 10.65 -35.21 -8.58
N GLY A 83 9.87 -35.01 -7.52
CA GLY A 83 10.41 -34.78 -6.17
C GLY A 83 10.68 -33.30 -5.84
N PHE A 84 10.48 -32.38 -6.79
CA PHE A 84 10.60 -30.94 -6.55
C PHE A 84 9.59 -30.48 -5.48
N GLY A 85 10.04 -29.67 -4.52
CA GLY A 85 9.19 -29.16 -3.43
C GLY A 85 8.80 -30.19 -2.36
N ARG A 86 9.19 -31.47 -2.49
CA ARG A 86 9.03 -32.44 -1.40
C ARG A 86 10.17 -32.25 -0.41
N ALA A 87 9.83 -31.89 0.83
CA ALA A 87 10.83 -31.64 1.87
C ALA A 87 11.79 -32.84 2.02
N PRO A 88 13.10 -32.71 1.73
CA PRO A 88 14.04 -33.64 2.31
C PRO A 88 13.97 -33.42 3.82
N ARG A 89 13.86 -34.52 4.57
CA ARG A 89 13.86 -34.51 6.04
C ARG A 89 14.91 -33.51 6.51
N ARG A 90 14.49 -32.49 7.26
CA ARG A 90 15.40 -31.54 7.90
C ARG A 90 16.41 -32.39 8.68
N HIS A 91 17.67 -32.38 8.25
CA HIS A 91 18.75 -32.88 9.09
C HIS A 91 18.74 -31.97 10.32
N ARG A 92 18.32 -32.54 11.44
CA ARG A 92 18.46 -31.96 12.77
C ARG A 92 19.87 -32.21 13.25
#